data_AF-A0A257CU15-F1
#
_entry.id   AF-A0A257CU15-F1
#
_cell.length_a   1.000
_cell.length_b   1.000
_cell.length_c   1.000
_cell.angle_alpha   90.00
_cell.angle_beta   90.00
_cell.angle_gamma   90.00
#
_symmetry.space_group_name_H-M   'P 1'
#
loop_
_entity.id
_entity.type
_entity.pdbx_description
1 polymer ?
#
loop_
_entity_poly.entity_id
_entity_poly.type
_entity_poly.pdbx_seq_one_letter_code
_entity_poly.pdbx_strand_id
1 'polypeptide(L)'
;MNWRQTPDAQIAQVLLRSVNPQDARWLYFAISCVVVLAVAGGGIASQWGTAALIKSIIGLIIFCLQFVGVGAFTVLMRLNHSIPSRLVPGYVSALRRTAIATWLGVCLITGLAGMLDEASWGQTLSQAFGAGAVMLLISTPMRWPLRWCIFMAGLVWFARHGDAIFNWAPLHSLLMSRLGLLIVLVLIYLSMAWVVTRMIARDGNAYASVFSRFLGSQESQRTIDKPATLKLNHSSPWLQTFLRITQWVALPWMRYSRYFLAHPTPGPSNALARGELGFGPLVHWVTQSSLCFGFSTLLAVVWWLYPNLLLEEGAGATPLTVFYIALVSVACAAISVLEIAGTMQISQGEQRLMLLLPGMPQGNLLSRMLAVRHLRMAFAAWPFATAWALVLPYPDNIAQYVAAFCWGTLPLIPFVIQDWATVRPPSADRAILSLVFAMLMPISAWAALRWLHLPVELLAAIAVGACLLVLRIRWSRLAHFAQALPAGRLA
;
A
#
# COMPACT_ATOMS: atom_id res chain seq x y z
N MET A 1 -21.82 36.77 9.86
CA MET A 1 -21.24 35.70 9.01
C MET A 1 -21.15 34.41 9.83
N ASN A 2 -21.80 33.34 9.40
CA ASN A 2 -21.80 32.07 10.14
C ASN A 2 -20.47 31.32 9.85
N TRP A 3 -19.56 31.28 10.82
CA TRP A 3 -18.21 30.69 10.65
C TRP A 3 -18.24 29.22 10.18
N ARG A 4 -19.36 28.51 10.45
CA ARG A 4 -19.59 27.13 9.97
C ARG A 4 -19.74 27.01 8.46
N GLN A 5 -19.97 28.12 7.74
CA GLN A 5 -20.14 28.16 6.29
C GLN A 5 -18.87 28.57 5.54
N THR A 6 -17.76 28.82 6.24
CA THR A 6 -16.49 29.10 5.54
C THR A 6 -15.95 27.82 4.87
N PRO A 7 -15.25 27.93 3.73
CA PRO A 7 -14.63 26.79 3.06
C PRO A 7 -13.70 26.00 4.01
N ASP A 8 -12.94 26.72 4.85
CA ASP A 8 -12.02 26.12 5.81
C ASP A 8 -12.75 25.24 6.83
N ALA A 9 -13.90 25.70 7.37
CA ALA A 9 -14.71 24.94 8.32
C ALA A 9 -15.37 23.70 7.68
N GLN A 10 -15.82 23.80 6.43
CA GLN A 10 -16.38 22.67 5.69
C GLN A 10 -15.32 21.60 5.38
N ILE A 11 -14.12 22.02 4.95
CA ILE A 11 -12.99 21.11 4.71
C ILE A 11 -12.58 20.42 6.02
N ALA A 12 -12.49 21.15 7.13
CA ALA A 12 -12.19 20.57 8.44
C ALA A 12 -13.24 19.55 8.90
N GLN A 13 -14.53 19.81 8.67
CA GLN A 13 -15.60 18.85 8.98
C GLN A 13 -15.51 17.59 8.13
N VAL A 14 -15.17 17.70 6.84
CA VAL A 14 -14.94 16.54 5.97
C VAL A 14 -13.73 15.73 6.43
N LEU A 15 -12.63 16.40 6.80
CA LEU A 15 -11.46 15.75 7.38
C LEU A 15 -11.82 15.00 8.67
N LEU A 16 -12.50 15.65 9.61
CA LEU A 16 -12.94 15.02 10.86
C LEU A 16 -13.89 13.83 10.62
N ARG A 17 -14.81 13.93 9.65
CA ARG A 17 -15.68 12.81 9.26
C ARG A 17 -14.91 11.67 8.60
N SER A 18 -13.85 11.95 7.85
CA SER A 18 -13.00 10.93 7.23
C SER A 18 -12.13 10.18 8.24
N VAL A 19 -11.80 10.84 9.36
CA VAL A 19 -11.08 10.24 10.50
C VAL A 19 -12.02 9.45 11.41
N ASN A 20 -13.33 9.77 11.40
CA ASN A 20 -14.30 9.10 12.26
C ASN A 20 -14.47 7.61 11.83
N PRO A 21 -14.18 6.65 12.72
CA PRO A 21 -14.10 5.23 12.37
C PRO A 21 -15.50 4.62 12.20
N GLN A 22 -16.13 4.88 11.06
CA GLN A 22 -17.34 4.14 10.67
C GLN A 22 -17.00 2.71 10.19
N ASP A 23 -15.75 2.48 9.77
CA ASP A 23 -15.29 1.18 9.27
C ASP A 23 -14.49 0.46 10.38
N ALA A 24 -14.82 -0.81 10.64
CA ALA A 24 -14.09 -1.72 11.55
C ALA A 24 -12.57 -1.82 11.27
N ARG A 25 -12.12 -1.30 10.12
CA ARG A 25 -10.72 -1.24 9.66
C ARG A 25 -9.84 -0.36 10.55
N TRP A 26 -10.37 0.74 11.10
CA TRP A 26 -9.63 1.57 12.06
C TRP A 26 -9.43 0.87 13.40
N LEU A 27 -10.42 0.08 13.83
CA LEU A 27 -10.27 -0.80 14.99
C LEU A 27 -9.18 -1.84 14.74
N TYR A 28 -9.17 -2.49 13.57
CA TYR A 28 -8.10 -3.42 13.22
C TYR A 28 -6.72 -2.74 13.14
N PHE A 29 -6.66 -1.47 12.70
CA PHE A 29 -5.42 -0.71 12.60
C PHE A 29 -4.91 -0.41 14.00
N ALA A 30 -5.78 0.08 14.88
CA ALA A 30 -5.47 0.29 16.28
C ALA A 30 -5.01 -1.00 16.95
N ILE A 31 -5.71 -2.13 16.73
CA ILE A 31 -5.31 -3.44 17.24
C ILE A 31 -3.92 -3.83 16.71
N SER A 32 -3.65 -3.63 15.43
CA SER A 32 -2.34 -3.98 14.85
C SER A 32 -1.22 -3.10 15.40
N CYS A 33 -1.46 -1.80 15.56
CA CYS A 33 -0.51 -0.91 16.23
C CYS A 33 -0.29 -1.34 17.68
N VAL A 34 -1.33 -1.71 18.42
CA VAL A 34 -1.21 -2.23 19.79
C VAL A 34 -0.43 -3.55 19.83
N VAL A 35 -0.69 -4.48 18.90
CA VAL A 35 0.05 -5.75 18.80
C VAL A 35 1.51 -5.48 18.46
N VAL A 36 1.80 -4.58 17.53
CA VAL A 36 3.17 -4.14 17.22
C VAL A 36 3.81 -3.55 18.48
N LEU A 37 3.15 -2.62 19.18
CA LEU A 37 3.68 -2.03 20.42
C LEU A 37 3.93 -3.08 21.49
N ALA A 38 3.02 -4.02 21.70
CA ALA A 38 3.15 -5.04 22.73
C ALA A 38 4.30 -6.00 22.41
N VAL A 39 4.41 -6.44 21.16
CA VAL A 39 5.39 -7.45 20.73
C VAL A 39 6.76 -6.84 20.48
N ALA A 40 6.84 -5.80 19.63
CA ALA A 40 8.08 -5.08 19.37
C ALA A 40 8.56 -4.34 20.62
N GLY A 41 7.65 -3.62 21.29
CA GLY A 41 7.99 -2.89 22.49
C GLY A 41 8.38 -3.82 23.64
N GLY A 42 7.65 -4.90 23.87
CA GLY A 42 8.00 -5.89 24.91
C GLY A 42 9.39 -6.50 24.69
N GLY A 43 9.72 -6.82 23.43
CA GLY A 43 11.05 -7.30 23.07
C GLY A 43 12.14 -6.26 23.34
N ILE A 44 11.93 -5.03 22.89
CA ILE A 44 12.88 -3.93 23.11
C ILE A 44 13.03 -3.62 24.61
N ALA A 45 11.94 -3.68 25.39
CA ALA A 45 11.96 -3.50 26.84
C ALA A 45 12.85 -4.56 27.53
N SER A 46 12.72 -5.81 27.09
CA SER A 46 13.45 -6.94 27.67
C SER A 46 14.95 -6.90 27.37
N GLN A 47 15.35 -6.48 26.18
CA GLN A 47 16.76 -6.43 25.78
C GLN A 47 17.46 -5.15 26.20
N TRP A 48 16.79 -3.99 26.05
CA TRP A 48 17.41 -2.67 26.13
C TRP A 48 16.79 -1.79 27.22
N GLY A 49 15.91 -2.35 28.05
CA GLY A 49 15.27 -1.68 29.17
C GLY A 49 14.06 -0.83 28.80
N THR A 50 13.37 -0.31 29.82
CA THR A 50 12.13 0.48 29.69
C THR A 50 12.31 1.78 28.89
N ALA A 51 13.50 2.39 28.92
CA ALA A 51 13.81 3.58 28.13
C ALA A 51 13.74 3.32 26.62
N ALA A 52 14.25 2.16 26.16
CA ALA A 52 14.19 1.78 24.76
C ALA A 52 12.76 1.43 24.30
N LEU A 53 11.94 0.87 25.20
CA LEU A 53 10.51 0.67 24.97
C LEU A 53 9.78 2.01 24.76
N ILE A 54 10.02 2.99 25.63
CA ILE A 54 9.42 4.34 25.51
C ILE A 54 9.80 4.98 24.17
N LYS A 55 11.09 4.93 23.80
CA LYS A 55 11.60 5.36 22.49
C LYS A 55 10.86 4.72 21.31
N SER A 56 10.58 3.42 21.44
CA SER A 56 9.92 2.65 20.38
C SER A 56 8.43 2.97 20.28
N ILE A 57 7.76 3.22 21.41
CA ILE A 57 6.38 3.70 21.46
C ILE A 57 6.30 5.07 20.78
N ILE A 58 7.20 6.00 21.13
CA ILE A 58 7.29 7.33 20.51
C ILE A 58 7.52 7.19 19.01
N GLY A 59 8.46 6.35 18.59
CA GLY A 59 8.73 6.05 17.18
C GLY A 59 7.51 5.51 16.43
N LEU A 60 6.74 4.60 17.03
CA LEU A 60 5.51 4.11 16.40
C LEU A 60 4.42 5.17 16.33
N ILE A 61 4.26 6.01 17.36
CA ILE A 61 3.32 7.13 17.33
C ILE A 61 3.67 8.07 16.17
N ILE A 62 4.95 8.42 16.03
CA ILE A 62 5.46 9.22 14.93
C ILE A 62 5.16 8.56 13.58
N PHE A 63 5.42 7.25 13.46
CA PHE A 63 5.13 6.48 12.25
C PHE A 63 3.64 6.50 11.90
N CYS A 64 2.75 6.22 12.86
CA CYS A 64 1.30 6.25 12.67
C CYS A 64 0.82 7.64 12.27
N LEU A 65 1.39 8.69 12.87
CA LEU A 65 1.08 10.07 12.55
C LEU A 65 1.42 10.41 11.09
N GLN A 66 2.48 9.84 10.51
CA GLN A 66 2.78 10.01 9.08
C GLN A 66 1.62 9.50 8.22
N PHE A 67 1.04 8.33 8.53
CA PHE A 67 -0.09 7.78 7.77
C PHE A 67 -1.38 8.57 7.95
N VAL A 68 -1.61 9.11 9.16
CA VAL A 68 -2.73 10.04 9.39
C VAL A 68 -2.55 11.28 8.52
N GLY A 69 -1.34 11.85 8.47
CA GLY A 69 -1.00 12.96 7.59
C GLY A 69 -1.25 12.64 6.11
N VAL A 70 -0.76 11.50 5.63
CA VAL A 70 -0.96 11.03 4.25
C VAL A 70 -2.45 10.84 3.94
N GLY A 71 -3.22 10.28 4.87
CA GLY A 71 -4.67 10.12 4.74
C GLY A 71 -5.39 11.46 4.61
N ALA A 72 -5.05 12.44 5.45
CA ALA A 72 -5.57 13.79 5.36
C ALA A 72 -5.22 14.45 4.01
N PHE A 73 -3.99 14.29 3.53
CA PHE A 73 -3.57 14.76 2.20
C PHE A 73 -4.36 14.12 1.08
N THR A 74 -4.63 12.82 1.17
CA THR A 74 -5.44 12.09 0.19
C THR A 74 -6.85 12.67 0.11
N VAL A 75 -7.47 12.96 1.26
CA VAL A 75 -8.80 13.59 1.32
C VAL A 75 -8.77 14.99 0.72
N LEU A 76 -7.76 15.81 1.04
CA LEU A 76 -7.59 17.14 0.44
C LEU A 76 -7.40 17.08 -1.08
N MET A 77 -6.67 16.08 -1.57
CA MET A 77 -6.51 15.86 -3.01
C MET A 77 -7.83 15.43 -3.67
N ARG A 78 -8.66 14.60 -3.02
CA ARG A 78 -9.99 14.26 -3.52
C ARG A 78 -10.90 15.47 -3.59
N LEU A 79 -10.88 16.33 -2.57
CA LEU A 79 -11.67 17.57 -2.54
C LEU A 79 -11.25 18.56 -3.65
N ASN A 80 -10.04 18.42 -4.19
CA ASN A 80 -9.56 19.25 -5.30
C ASN A 80 -10.22 18.86 -6.64
N HIS A 81 -11.50 19.19 -6.80
CA HIS A 81 -12.32 18.97 -7.99
C HIS A 81 -12.47 20.24 -8.85
N SER A 82 -12.61 20.06 -10.17
CA SER A 82 -12.71 21.15 -11.14
C SER A 82 -13.93 22.04 -10.93
N ILE A 83 -15.09 21.45 -10.61
CA ILE A 83 -16.34 22.20 -10.41
C ILE A 83 -16.26 23.14 -9.19
N PRO A 84 -16.00 22.67 -7.95
CA PRO A 84 -15.86 23.56 -6.80
C PRO A 84 -14.71 24.56 -6.94
N SER A 85 -13.59 24.15 -7.56
CA SER A 85 -12.43 25.04 -7.74
C SER A 85 -12.70 26.26 -8.61
N ARG A 86 -13.67 26.17 -9.54
CA ARG A 86 -14.10 27.26 -10.42
C ARG A 86 -15.28 28.05 -9.87
N LEU A 87 -16.19 27.39 -9.15
CA LEU A 87 -17.43 27.99 -8.66
C LEU A 87 -17.27 28.72 -7.32
N VAL A 88 -16.36 28.26 -6.46
CA VAL A 88 -16.19 28.82 -5.11
C VAL A 88 -14.89 29.62 -5.05
N PRO A 89 -14.95 30.97 -5.01
CA PRO A 89 -13.76 31.80 -4.93
C PRO A 89 -12.96 31.48 -3.66
N GLY A 90 -11.64 31.36 -3.79
CA GLY A 90 -10.75 31.06 -2.68
C GLY A 90 -10.72 29.59 -2.21
N TYR A 91 -11.54 28.70 -2.78
CA TYR A 91 -11.58 27.28 -2.39
C TYR A 91 -10.22 26.57 -2.51
N VAL A 92 -9.51 26.80 -3.61
CA VAL A 92 -8.17 26.21 -3.81
C VAL A 92 -7.14 26.79 -2.83
N SER A 93 -7.27 28.08 -2.48
CA SER A 93 -6.42 28.72 -1.48
C SER A 93 -6.67 28.12 -0.09
N ALA A 94 -7.94 27.93 0.28
CA ALA A 94 -8.35 27.22 1.49
C ALA A 94 -7.73 25.81 1.54
N LEU A 95 -7.90 25.00 0.49
CA LEU A 95 -7.29 23.66 0.42
C LEU A 95 -5.77 23.67 0.60
N ARG A 96 -5.05 24.64 0.00
CA ARG A 96 -3.60 24.77 0.16
C ARG A 96 -3.18 25.15 1.57
N ARG A 97 -3.91 26.10 2.19
CA ARG A 97 -3.66 26.48 3.59
C ARG A 97 -3.91 25.32 4.52
N THR A 98 -4.99 24.55 4.31
CA THR A 98 -5.26 23.34 5.08
C THR A 98 -4.16 22.30 4.89
N ALA A 99 -3.70 22.04 3.66
CA ALA A 99 -2.62 21.09 3.41
C ALA A 99 -1.30 21.49 4.09
N ILE A 100 -0.91 22.76 4.01
CA ILE A 100 0.26 23.28 4.73
C ILE A 100 0.07 23.13 6.24
N ALA A 101 -1.11 23.50 6.77
CA ALA A 101 -1.39 23.40 8.20
C ALA A 101 -1.35 21.95 8.70
N THR A 102 -1.90 20.99 7.95
CA THR A 102 -1.82 19.57 8.27
C THR A 102 -0.37 19.08 8.27
N TRP A 103 0.41 19.45 7.24
CA TRP A 103 1.83 19.07 7.16
C TRP A 103 2.66 19.67 8.31
N LEU A 104 2.51 20.97 8.57
CA LEU A 104 3.17 21.64 9.70
C LEU A 104 2.73 21.05 11.04
N GLY A 105 1.45 20.69 11.20
CA GLY A 105 0.93 20.02 12.38
C GLY A 105 1.59 18.66 12.61
N VAL A 106 1.74 17.85 11.57
CA VAL A 106 2.46 16.56 11.66
C VAL A 106 3.93 16.77 12.00
N CYS A 107 4.60 17.74 11.39
CA CYS A 107 5.98 18.08 11.71
C CYS A 107 6.13 18.52 13.17
N LEU A 108 5.25 19.40 13.64
CA LEU A 108 5.25 19.94 15.00
C LEU A 108 5.03 18.83 16.03
N ILE A 109 3.98 18.01 15.86
CA ILE A 109 3.69 16.91 16.78
C ILE A 109 4.84 15.90 16.79
N THR A 110 5.45 15.62 15.63
CA THR A 110 6.62 14.72 15.56
C THR A 110 7.83 15.30 16.29
N GLY A 111 8.11 16.60 16.11
CA GLY A 111 9.16 17.29 16.85
C GLY A 111 8.91 17.26 18.37
N LEU A 112 7.69 17.60 18.80
CA LEU A 112 7.31 17.56 20.21
C LEU A 112 7.42 16.14 20.79
N ALA A 113 7.06 15.12 20.03
CA ALA A 113 7.25 13.72 20.42
C ALA A 113 8.74 13.37 20.58
N GLY A 114 9.61 13.99 19.78
CA GLY A 114 11.06 13.92 19.93
C GLY A 114 11.60 14.55 21.22
N MET A 115 10.98 15.63 21.70
CA MET A 115 11.37 16.26 22.98
C MET A 115 11.09 15.36 24.18
N LEU A 116 10.06 14.50 24.07
CA LEU A 116 9.76 13.48 25.10
C LEU A 116 10.85 12.41 25.19
N ASP A 117 11.73 12.32 24.19
CA ASP A 117 12.88 11.42 24.17
C ASP A 117 14.16 12.07 24.73
N GLU A 118 14.03 13.15 25.50
CA GLU A 118 15.14 13.97 26.01
C GLU A 118 16.08 14.50 24.90
N ALA A 119 15.60 14.49 23.66
CA ALA A 119 16.37 14.93 22.51
C ALA A 119 16.66 16.43 22.65
N SER A 120 17.91 16.81 22.43
CA SER A 120 18.29 18.23 22.36
C SER A 120 17.41 18.97 21.33
N TRP A 121 17.22 20.28 21.52
CA TRP A 121 16.43 21.11 20.61
C TRP A 121 16.85 20.96 19.13
N GLY A 122 18.14 20.77 18.86
CA GLY A 122 18.65 20.51 17.51
C GLY A 122 18.19 19.17 16.92
N GLN A 123 18.18 18.11 17.73
CA GLN A 123 17.69 16.79 17.32
C GLN A 123 16.17 16.82 17.11
N THR A 124 15.43 17.52 17.96
CA THR A 124 13.98 17.72 17.82
C THR A 124 13.62 18.34 16.46
N LEU A 125 14.32 19.40 16.06
CA LEU A 125 14.11 20.03 14.75
C LEU A 125 14.46 19.10 13.59
N SER A 126 15.53 18.32 13.72
CA SER A 126 15.92 17.34 12.69
C SER A 126 14.87 16.22 12.53
N GLN A 127 14.24 15.79 13.62
CA GLN A 127 13.18 14.78 13.60
C GLN A 127 11.87 15.33 13.01
N ALA A 128 11.48 16.55 13.38
CA ALA A 128 10.34 17.25 12.77
C ALA A 128 10.52 17.41 11.26
N PHE A 129 11.74 17.74 10.83
CA PHE A 129 12.11 17.87 9.44
C PHE A 129 12.07 16.53 8.69
N GLY A 130 12.70 15.50 9.27
CA GLY A 130 12.70 14.15 8.69
C GLY A 130 11.28 13.61 8.51
N ALA A 131 10.40 13.85 9.48
CA ALA A 131 9.00 13.49 9.40
C ALA A 131 8.27 14.22 8.27
N GLY A 132 8.42 15.55 8.19
CA GLY A 132 7.85 16.34 7.10
C GLY A 132 8.33 15.88 5.71
N ALA A 133 9.60 15.51 5.60
CA ALA A 133 10.20 14.96 4.40
C ALA A 133 9.61 13.60 4.03
N VAL A 134 9.54 12.67 4.99
CA VAL A 134 8.98 11.33 4.82
C VAL A 134 7.52 11.40 4.41
N MET A 135 6.72 12.22 5.07
CA MET A 135 5.32 12.42 4.71
C MET A 135 5.16 12.90 3.26
N LEU A 136 5.97 13.88 2.85
CA LEU A 136 5.99 14.35 1.47
C LEU A 136 6.45 13.28 0.50
N LEU A 137 7.49 12.52 0.84
CA LEU A 137 8.01 11.42 0.04
C LEU A 137 6.92 10.37 -0.20
N ILE A 138 6.14 10.01 0.82
CA ILE A 138 5.06 9.04 0.74
C ILE A 138 3.83 9.61 0.00
N SER A 139 3.56 10.91 0.13
CA SER A 139 2.37 11.55 -0.48
C SER A 139 2.59 11.95 -1.94
N THR A 140 3.82 12.32 -2.34
CA THR A 140 4.16 12.73 -3.71
C THR A 140 3.77 11.73 -4.81
N PRO A 141 3.94 10.39 -4.67
CA PRO A 141 3.56 9.45 -5.73
C PRO A 141 2.06 9.47 -6.04
N MET A 142 1.22 9.96 -5.12
CA MET A 142 -0.22 10.12 -5.39
C MET A 142 -0.52 11.10 -6.52
N ARG A 143 0.38 12.05 -6.77
CA ARG A 143 0.24 13.03 -7.85
C ARG A 143 1.18 12.76 -9.01
N TRP A 144 2.41 12.35 -8.74
CA TRP A 144 3.43 12.17 -9.77
C TRP A 144 4.15 10.83 -9.62
N PRO A 145 3.45 9.69 -9.78
CA PRO A 145 4.03 8.37 -9.51
C PRO A 145 5.29 8.11 -10.33
N LEU A 146 5.28 8.49 -11.63
CA LEU A 146 6.44 8.30 -12.49
C LEU A 146 7.63 9.19 -12.11
N ARG A 147 7.38 10.48 -11.78
CA ARG A 147 8.43 11.40 -11.33
C ARG A 147 8.98 10.97 -9.97
N TRP A 148 8.12 10.40 -9.12
CA TRP A 148 8.52 9.83 -7.86
C TRP A 148 9.42 8.61 -8.06
N CYS A 149 9.08 7.68 -8.94
CA CYS A 149 9.96 6.54 -9.26
C CYS A 149 11.32 7.00 -9.79
N ILE A 150 11.33 7.99 -10.71
CA ILE A 150 12.57 8.58 -11.23
C ILE A 150 13.35 9.27 -10.11
N PHE A 151 12.68 10.03 -9.25
CA PHE A 151 13.29 10.69 -8.09
C PHE A 151 13.90 9.68 -7.12
N MET A 152 13.19 8.61 -6.78
CA MET A 152 13.69 7.55 -5.89
C MET A 152 14.86 6.79 -6.51
N ALA A 153 14.78 6.44 -7.80
CA ALA A 153 15.89 5.81 -8.51
C ALA A 153 17.11 6.73 -8.54
N GLY A 154 16.91 8.02 -8.80
CA GLY A 154 17.96 9.04 -8.75
C GLY A 154 18.53 9.23 -7.34
N LEU A 155 17.69 9.21 -6.30
CA LEU A 155 18.09 9.33 -4.90
C LEU A 155 18.91 8.12 -4.44
N VAL A 156 18.50 6.90 -4.81
CA VAL A 156 19.27 5.67 -4.54
C VAL A 156 20.60 5.69 -5.30
N TRP A 157 20.58 6.06 -6.57
CA TRP A 157 21.80 6.18 -7.37
C TRP A 157 22.75 7.23 -6.79
N PHE A 158 22.23 8.39 -6.41
CA PHE A 158 22.98 9.48 -5.80
C PHE A 158 23.51 9.10 -4.41
N ALA A 159 22.74 8.38 -3.58
CA ALA A 159 23.21 7.89 -2.29
C ALA A 159 24.39 6.90 -2.44
N ARG A 160 24.47 6.18 -3.56
CA ARG A 160 25.56 5.23 -3.83
C ARG A 160 26.79 5.86 -4.48
N HIS A 161 26.61 6.85 -5.35
CA HIS A 161 27.70 7.41 -6.17
C HIS A 161 28.01 8.88 -5.85
N GLY A 162 27.24 9.51 -4.96
CA GLY A 162 27.32 10.93 -4.65
C GLY A 162 28.70 11.35 -4.18
N ASP A 163 29.36 10.54 -3.36
CA ASP A 163 30.69 10.81 -2.83
C ASP A 163 31.79 10.82 -3.91
N ALA A 164 31.61 10.04 -4.99
CA ALA A 164 32.54 9.99 -6.11
C ALA A 164 32.34 11.16 -7.09
N ILE A 165 31.13 11.73 -7.14
CA ILE A 165 30.71 12.71 -8.16
C ILE A 165 30.73 14.13 -7.59
N PHE A 166 30.46 14.29 -6.30
CA PHE A 166 30.26 15.58 -5.67
C PHE A 166 31.29 15.81 -4.57
N ASN A 167 32.02 16.91 -4.65
CA ASN A 167 32.86 17.34 -3.54
C ASN A 167 31.95 17.89 -2.43
N TRP A 168 31.77 17.11 -1.37
CA TRP A 168 30.94 17.50 -0.23
C TRP A 168 31.56 18.59 0.65
N ALA A 169 32.86 18.88 0.52
CA ALA A 169 33.55 19.82 1.41
C ALA A 169 32.88 21.20 1.54
N PRO A 170 32.39 21.85 0.46
CA PRO A 170 31.71 23.14 0.56
C PRO A 170 30.34 23.05 1.22
N LEU A 171 29.61 21.95 0.99
CA LEU A 171 28.32 21.74 1.65
C LEU A 171 28.52 21.40 3.13
N HIS A 172 29.51 20.59 3.43
CA HIS A 172 29.88 20.21 4.79
C HIS A 172 30.32 21.44 5.59
N SER A 173 31.17 22.32 5.03
CA SER A 173 31.56 23.56 5.69
C SER A 173 30.36 24.50 5.92
N LEU A 174 29.43 24.56 4.97
CA LEU A 174 28.19 25.33 5.11
C LEU A 174 27.25 24.75 6.19
N LEU A 175 27.12 23.42 6.27
CA LEU A 175 26.32 22.73 7.29
C LEU A 175 26.93 22.79 8.69
N MET A 176 28.26 22.91 8.80
CA MET A 176 28.94 23.10 10.08
C MET A 176 28.79 24.52 10.63
N SER A 177 28.45 25.49 9.78
CA SER A 177 28.09 26.84 10.23
C SER A 177 26.64 26.86 10.74
N ARG A 178 26.39 27.39 11.96
CA ARG A 178 25.02 27.50 12.51
C ARG A 178 24.08 28.26 11.59
N LEU A 179 24.57 29.32 10.95
CA LEU A 179 23.81 30.19 10.06
C LEU A 179 23.54 29.49 8.72
N GLY A 180 24.55 28.81 8.15
CA GLY A 180 24.38 28.02 6.92
C GLY A 180 23.43 26.85 7.09
N LEU A 181 23.51 26.12 8.22
CA LEU A 181 22.55 25.08 8.57
C LEU A 181 21.12 25.62 8.63
N LEU A 182 20.91 26.76 9.28
CA LEU A 182 19.58 27.38 9.40
C LEU A 182 19.04 27.83 8.03
N ILE A 183 19.87 28.44 7.19
CA ILE A 183 19.50 28.80 5.81
C ILE A 183 19.10 27.56 5.02
N VAL A 184 19.89 26.49 5.07
CA VAL A 184 19.59 25.23 4.37
C VAL A 184 18.28 24.64 4.86
N LEU A 185 18.05 24.59 6.17
CA LEU A 185 16.80 24.10 6.76
C LEU A 185 15.59 24.93 6.30
N VAL A 186 15.70 26.26 6.32
CA VAL A 186 14.63 27.16 5.85
C VAL A 186 14.35 26.95 4.36
N LEU A 187 15.40 26.86 3.53
CA LEU A 187 15.25 26.58 2.10
C LEU A 187 14.55 25.25 1.86
N ILE A 188 14.89 24.22 2.62
CA ILE A 188 14.24 22.94 2.46
C ILE A 188 12.78 23.00 2.95
N TYR A 189 12.47 23.62 4.08
CA TYR A 189 11.09 23.82 4.54
C TYR A 189 10.24 24.60 3.52
N LEU A 190 10.81 25.65 2.93
CA LEU A 190 10.15 26.41 1.87
C LEU A 190 9.95 25.55 0.61
N SER A 191 10.93 24.75 0.22
CA SER A 191 10.82 23.82 -0.90
C SER A 191 9.74 22.76 -0.66
N MET A 192 9.64 22.24 0.57
CA MET A 192 8.63 21.27 1.00
C MET A 192 7.23 21.88 1.00
N ALA A 193 7.06 23.07 1.59
CA ALA A 193 5.80 23.81 1.55
C ALA A 193 5.40 24.13 0.10
N TRP A 194 6.37 24.48 -0.75
CA TRP A 194 6.13 24.67 -2.17
C TRP A 194 5.66 23.38 -2.85
N VAL A 195 6.28 22.22 -2.58
CA VAL A 195 5.83 20.92 -3.08
C VAL A 195 4.40 20.62 -2.60
N VAL A 196 4.09 20.80 -1.31
CA VAL A 196 2.73 20.64 -0.74
C VAL A 196 1.71 21.47 -1.51
N THR A 197 1.99 22.76 -1.75
CA THR A 197 1.05 23.62 -2.50
C THR A 197 0.91 23.18 -3.95
N ARG A 198 2.00 22.70 -4.55
CA ARG A 198 2.01 22.15 -5.91
C ARG A 198 1.28 20.82 -5.98
N MET A 199 1.11 20.07 -4.89
CA MET A 199 0.27 18.88 -4.84
C MET A 199 -1.23 19.19 -5.01
N ILE A 200 -1.66 20.44 -4.86
CA ILE A 200 -3.03 20.91 -5.13
C ILE A 200 -3.05 21.75 -6.43
N ALA A 201 -3.62 21.22 -7.52
CA ALA A 201 -3.73 21.94 -8.80
C ALA A 201 -4.60 23.19 -8.68
N ARG A 202 -4.30 24.18 -9.54
CA ARG A 202 -5.11 25.41 -9.67
C ARG A 202 -6.49 25.12 -10.28
N ASP A 203 -6.59 24.21 -11.25
CA ASP A 203 -7.82 24.00 -12.03
C ASP A 203 -8.66 22.78 -11.58
N GLY A 204 -8.43 22.27 -10.36
CA GLY A 204 -9.21 21.16 -9.80
C GLY A 204 -9.10 19.82 -10.54
N ASN A 205 -8.11 19.68 -11.41
CA ASN A 205 -7.88 18.46 -12.21
C ASN A 205 -6.67 17.64 -11.72
N ALA A 206 -6.02 17.97 -10.60
CA ALA A 206 -4.83 17.22 -10.14
C ALA A 206 -5.13 15.76 -9.85
N TYR A 207 -6.13 15.51 -9.00
CA TYR A 207 -6.50 14.17 -8.61
C TYR A 207 -7.29 13.50 -9.72
N ALA A 208 -8.29 14.20 -10.28
CA ALA A 208 -9.10 13.67 -11.36
C ALA A 208 -8.27 13.27 -12.59
N SER A 209 -7.30 14.07 -13.06
CA SER A 209 -6.52 13.72 -14.26
C SER A 209 -5.43 12.68 -14.03
N VAL A 210 -4.91 12.53 -12.81
CA VAL A 210 -3.90 11.51 -12.48
C VAL A 210 -4.59 10.21 -12.11
N PHE A 211 -5.63 10.28 -11.28
CA PHE A 211 -6.47 9.15 -10.91
C PHE A 211 -7.32 8.68 -12.09
N SER A 212 -7.76 9.54 -13.02
CA SER A 212 -8.36 9.09 -14.29
C SER A 212 -7.34 8.63 -15.31
N ARG A 213 -6.03 8.91 -15.18
CA ARG A 213 -5.00 8.26 -16.00
C ARG A 213 -4.61 6.90 -15.41
N PHE A 214 -4.59 6.79 -14.08
CA PHE A 214 -4.28 5.57 -13.35
C PHE A 214 -5.47 4.60 -13.35
N LEU A 215 -6.68 5.05 -13.05
CA LEU A 215 -7.93 4.31 -13.25
C LEU A 215 -8.41 4.31 -14.70
N GLY A 216 -8.09 5.30 -15.52
CA GLY A 216 -8.32 5.20 -16.97
C GLY A 216 -7.40 4.18 -17.63
N SER A 217 -6.37 3.68 -16.92
CA SER A 217 -5.70 2.43 -17.29
C SER A 217 -6.51 1.18 -16.94
N GLN A 218 -7.44 1.26 -15.98
CA GLN A 218 -8.52 0.26 -15.81
C GLN A 218 -9.63 0.45 -16.86
N GLU A 219 -9.95 1.68 -17.30
CA GLU A 219 -10.73 1.85 -18.55
C GLU A 219 -9.93 1.39 -19.77
N SER A 220 -8.59 1.44 -19.75
CA SER A 220 -7.74 0.81 -20.76
C SER A 220 -7.81 -0.72 -20.70
N GLN A 221 -8.17 -1.31 -19.55
CA GLN A 221 -8.54 -2.73 -19.47
C GLN A 221 -9.94 -2.99 -20.04
N ARG A 222 -10.90 -2.05 -19.93
CA ARG A 222 -12.12 -2.05 -20.78
C ARG A 222 -11.79 -1.80 -22.26
N THR A 223 -10.60 -1.31 -22.56
CA THR A 223 -10.08 -1.08 -23.91
C THR A 223 -9.31 -2.30 -24.44
N ILE A 224 -9.23 -3.42 -23.69
CA ILE A 224 -8.77 -4.72 -24.23
C ILE A 224 -9.72 -5.21 -25.33
N ASP A 225 -10.97 -4.74 -25.34
CA ASP A 225 -11.93 -4.95 -26.44
C ASP A 225 -11.79 -3.95 -27.59
N LYS A 226 -10.95 -2.91 -27.47
CA LYS A 226 -10.56 -2.13 -28.63
C LYS A 226 -9.38 -2.84 -29.28
N PRO A 227 -9.46 -3.20 -30.58
CA PRO A 227 -8.33 -3.79 -31.29
C PRO A 227 -7.08 -2.91 -31.08
N ALA A 228 -5.91 -3.54 -31.08
CA ALA A 228 -4.59 -2.98 -30.79
C ALA A 228 -4.15 -1.79 -31.69
N THR A 229 -5.06 -1.16 -32.41
CA THR A 229 -4.89 0.00 -33.28
C THR A 229 -5.06 1.35 -32.58
N LEU A 230 -5.37 1.39 -31.27
CA LEU A 230 -5.21 2.62 -30.49
C LEU A 230 -3.72 2.94 -30.37
N LYS A 231 -3.23 3.71 -31.34
CA LYS A 231 -1.91 4.32 -31.36
C LYS A 231 -1.64 4.99 -30.02
N LEU A 232 -0.86 4.32 -29.18
CA LEU A 232 -0.19 4.85 -27.99
C LEU A 232 0.89 5.87 -28.39
N ASN A 233 0.51 6.87 -29.20
CA ASN A 233 1.42 7.76 -29.93
C ASN A 233 2.27 8.68 -29.03
N HIS A 234 2.08 8.64 -27.71
CA HIS A 234 2.85 9.44 -26.75
C HIS A 234 3.27 8.68 -25.47
N SER A 235 3.15 7.35 -25.43
CA SER A 235 3.60 6.59 -24.26
C SER A 235 5.12 6.45 -24.25
N SER A 236 5.75 6.83 -23.14
CA SER A 236 7.18 6.60 -22.90
C SER A 236 7.61 5.16 -23.31
N PRO A 237 8.79 4.98 -23.94
CA PRO A 237 9.32 3.66 -24.30
C PRO A 237 9.45 2.71 -23.10
N TRP A 238 9.66 3.27 -21.89
CA TRP A 238 9.63 2.49 -20.66
C TRP A 238 8.24 1.91 -20.38
N LEU A 239 7.18 2.72 -20.54
CA LEU A 239 5.81 2.26 -20.32
C LEU A 239 5.44 1.16 -21.33
N GLN A 240 5.87 1.29 -22.59
CA GLN A 240 5.69 0.24 -23.59
C GLN A 240 6.43 -1.05 -23.22
N THR A 241 7.65 -0.93 -22.68
CA THR A 241 8.44 -2.08 -22.23
C THR A 241 7.79 -2.76 -21.03
N PHE A 242 7.34 -2.00 -20.03
CA PHE A 242 6.58 -2.50 -18.89
C PHE A 242 5.28 -3.19 -19.33
N LEU A 243 4.53 -2.58 -20.26
CA LEU A 243 3.32 -3.17 -20.83
C LEU A 243 3.61 -4.47 -21.60
N ARG A 244 4.70 -4.54 -22.35
CA ARG A 244 5.13 -5.79 -23.01
C ARG A 244 5.49 -6.87 -21.98
N ILE A 245 6.30 -6.56 -20.99
CA ILE A 245 6.70 -7.53 -19.95
C ILE A 245 5.46 -8.07 -19.23
N THR A 246 4.55 -7.18 -18.83
CA THR A 246 3.29 -7.57 -18.18
C THR A 246 2.38 -8.38 -19.11
N GLN A 247 2.35 -8.10 -20.42
CA GLN A 247 1.64 -8.93 -21.41
C GLN A 247 2.25 -10.33 -21.55
N TRP A 248 3.58 -10.46 -21.55
CA TRP A 248 4.26 -11.76 -21.56
C TRP A 248 3.93 -12.57 -20.31
N VAL A 249 3.98 -11.93 -19.15
CA VAL A 249 3.57 -12.55 -17.88
C VAL A 249 2.08 -12.93 -17.88
N ALA A 250 1.22 -12.16 -18.56
CA ALA A 250 -0.20 -12.44 -18.69
C ALA A 250 -0.56 -13.42 -19.83
N LEU A 251 0.40 -13.88 -20.64
CA LEU A 251 0.13 -14.73 -21.80
C LEU A 251 -0.50 -16.09 -21.42
N PRO A 252 -0.04 -16.81 -20.38
CA PRO A 252 -0.69 -18.03 -19.91
C PRO A 252 -2.15 -17.77 -19.51
N TRP A 253 -2.39 -16.64 -18.86
CA TRP A 253 -3.73 -16.19 -18.52
C TRP A 253 -4.60 -15.98 -19.75
N MET A 254 -4.12 -15.25 -20.76
CA MET A 254 -4.88 -14.99 -21.99
C MET A 254 -5.24 -16.28 -22.73
N ARG A 255 -4.36 -17.29 -22.72
CA ARG A 255 -4.64 -18.59 -23.32
C ARG A 255 -5.69 -19.35 -22.51
N TYR A 256 -5.54 -19.37 -21.19
CA TYR A 256 -6.49 -20.02 -20.29
C TYR A 256 -7.89 -19.39 -20.35
N SER A 257 -7.99 -18.06 -20.34
CA SER A 257 -9.27 -17.36 -20.42
C SER A 257 -10.00 -17.65 -21.73
N ARG A 258 -9.30 -17.65 -22.87
CA ARG A 258 -9.88 -18.04 -24.17
C ARG A 258 -10.36 -19.48 -24.17
N TYR A 259 -9.54 -20.41 -23.67
CA TYR A 259 -9.93 -21.81 -23.55
C TYR A 259 -11.19 -21.99 -22.68
N PHE A 260 -11.24 -21.30 -21.54
CA PHE A 260 -12.32 -21.37 -20.57
C PHE A 260 -13.63 -20.75 -21.08
N LEU A 261 -13.52 -19.67 -21.88
CA LEU A 261 -14.67 -19.08 -22.57
C LEU A 261 -15.18 -19.95 -23.71
N ALA A 262 -14.29 -20.69 -24.40
CA ALA A 262 -14.63 -21.58 -25.50
C ALA A 262 -15.26 -22.91 -25.06
N HIS A 263 -14.95 -23.40 -23.84
CA HIS A 263 -15.40 -24.70 -23.33
C HIS A 263 -16.20 -24.56 -22.02
N PRO A 264 -17.43 -23.99 -22.06
CA PRO A 264 -18.23 -23.83 -20.86
C PRO A 264 -18.76 -25.17 -20.36
N THR A 265 -18.51 -25.50 -19.09
CA THR A 265 -19.13 -26.65 -18.44
C THR A 265 -20.32 -26.19 -17.59
N PRO A 266 -21.44 -26.91 -17.60
CA PRO A 266 -22.58 -26.57 -16.74
C PRO A 266 -22.19 -26.72 -15.27
N GLY A 267 -22.34 -25.65 -14.49
CA GLY A 267 -22.10 -25.69 -13.05
C GLY A 267 -21.85 -24.30 -12.44
N PRO A 268 -22.26 -24.08 -11.17
CA PRO A 268 -22.17 -22.77 -10.53
C PRO A 268 -20.72 -22.29 -10.34
N SER A 269 -19.77 -23.22 -10.16
CA SER A 269 -18.35 -22.88 -10.06
C SER A 269 -17.76 -22.41 -11.40
N ASN A 270 -18.24 -22.97 -12.52
CA ASN A 270 -17.81 -22.55 -13.84
C ASN A 270 -18.45 -21.19 -14.19
N ALA A 271 -19.77 -21.05 -13.96
CA ALA A 271 -20.47 -19.78 -14.16
C ALA A 271 -19.83 -18.63 -13.37
N LEU A 272 -19.48 -18.86 -12.10
CA LEU A 272 -18.77 -17.87 -11.28
C LEU A 272 -17.39 -17.54 -11.85
N ALA A 273 -16.60 -18.53 -12.25
CA ALA A 273 -15.28 -18.31 -12.84
C ALA A 273 -15.35 -17.52 -14.16
N ARG A 274 -16.43 -17.70 -14.94
CA ARG A 274 -16.72 -16.89 -16.13
C ARG A 274 -17.22 -15.50 -15.78
N GLY A 275 -17.98 -15.35 -14.70
CA GLY A 275 -18.32 -14.04 -14.13
C GLY A 275 -17.07 -13.26 -13.72
N GLU A 276 -16.10 -13.91 -13.09
CA GLU A 276 -14.81 -13.29 -12.73
C GLU A 276 -14.01 -12.80 -13.93
N LEU A 277 -14.09 -13.49 -15.08
CA LEU A 277 -13.51 -12.99 -16.32
C LEU A 277 -14.14 -11.64 -16.74
N GLY A 278 -15.44 -11.47 -16.50
CA GLY A 278 -16.15 -10.21 -16.72
C GLY A 278 -15.80 -9.10 -15.72
N PHE A 279 -15.40 -9.44 -14.49
CA PHE A 279 -14.87 -8.48 -13.51
C PHE A 279 -13.43 -8.02 -13.81
N GLY A 280 -12.80 -8.57 -14.85
CA GLY A 280 -11.50 -8.15 -15.33
C GLY A 280 -10.37 -9.11 -14.98
N PRO A 281 -9.26 -9.03 -15.74
CA PRO A 281 -8.22 -10.04 -15.73
C PRO A 281 -7.53 -10.14 -14.36
N LEU A 282 -7.41 -9.05 -13.62
CA LEU A 282 -6.69 -8.99 -12.36
C LEU A 282 -7.38 -9.75 -11.21
N VAL A 283 -8.69 -10.03 -11.28
CA VAL A 283 -9.40 -10.79 -10.23
C VAL A 283 -9.08 -12.27 -10.29
N HIS A 284 -8.78 -12.77 -11.48
CA HIS A 284 -8.76 -14.21 -11.69
C HIS A 284 -7.46 -14.85 -11.18
N TRP A 285 -7.59 -16.01 -10.55
CA TRP A 285 -6.48 -16.73 -9.91
C TRP A 285 -5.30 -16.99 -10.83
N VAL A 286 -5.56 -17.31 -12.10
CA VAL A 286 -4.50 -17.56 -13.10
C VAL A 286 -3.67 -16.31 -13.34
N THR A 287 -4.27 -15.13 -13.41
CA THR A 287 -3.54 -13.86 -13.55
C THR A 287 -2.70 -13.58 -12.32
N GLN A 288 -3.30 -13.70 -11.13
CA GLN A 288 -2.59 -13.50 -9.87
C GLN A 288 -1.42 -14.47 -9.72
N SER A 289 -1.64 -15.74 -10.07
CA SER A 289 -0.59 -16.78 -10.07
C SER A 289 0.49 -16.48 -11.10
N SER A 290 0.11 -16.04 -12.30
CA SER A 290 1.06 -15.69 -13.36
C SER A 290 1.89 -14.46 -12.98
N LEU A 291 1.28 -13.45 -12.37
CA LEU A 291 1.98 -12.28 -11.84
C LEU A 291 2.95 -12.68 -10.72
N CYS A 292 2.48 -13.46 -9.73
CA CYS A 292 3.34 -13.96 -8.65
C CYS A 292 4.52 -14.76 -9.22
N PHE A 293 4.27 -15.69 -10.14
CA PHE A 293 5.29 -16.50 -10.78
C PHE A 293 6.25 -15.66 -11.63
N GLY A 294 5.73 -14.73 -12.43
CA GLY A 294 6.52 -13.86 -13.29
C GLY A 294 7.43 -12.91 -12.50
N PHE A 295 6.92 -12.29 -11.43
CA PHE A 295 7.72 -11.46 -10.53
C PHE A 295 8.76 -12.31 -9.77
N SER A 296 8.39 -13.49 -9.30
CA SER A 296 9.32 -14.41 -8.63
C SER A 296 10.44 -14.84 -9.58
N THR A 297 10.11 -15.19 -10.82
CA THR A 297 11.09 -15.55 -11.85
C THR A 297 11.99 -14.38 -12.22
N LEU A 298 11.44 -13.17 -12.34
CA LEU A 298 12.24 -11.97 -12.59
C LEU A 298 13.24 -11.73 -11.46
N LEU A 299 12.81 -11.85 -10.20
CA LEU A 299 13.69 -11.75 -9.04
C LEU A 299 14.76 -12.86 -9.06
N ALA A 300 14.39 -14.08 -9.46
CA ALA A 300 15.33 -15.20 -9.65
C ALA A 300 16.43 -14.84 -10.65
N VAL A 301 16.04 -14.31 -11.80
CA VAL A 301 16.95 -13.97 -12.89
C VAL A 301 17.84 -12.82 -12.49
N VAL A 302 17.30 -11.79 -11.82
CA VAL A 302 18.10 -10.68 -11.28
C VAL A 302 19.12 -11.21 -10.27
N TRP A 303 18.70 -12.09 -9.36
CA TRP A 303 19.62 -12.73 -8.42
C TRP A 303 20.68 -13.57 -9.13
N TRP A 304 20.29 -14.38 -10.12
CA TRP A 304 21.20 -15.27 -10.82
C TRP A 304 22.24 -14.53 -11.66
N LEU A 305 21.80 -13.49 -12.38
CA LEU A 305 22.69 -12.67 -13.23
C LEU A 305 23.57 -11.75 -12.41
N TYR A 306 23.07 -11.29 -11.27
CA TYR A 306 23.75 -10.30 -10.43
C TYR A 306 23.66 -10.67 -8.94
N PRO A 307 24.27 -11.80 -8.54
CA PRO A 307 24.23 -12.23 -7.13
C PRO A 307 24.86 -11.16 -6.23
N ASN A 308 25.91 -10.49 -6.72
CA ASN A 308 26.64 -9.43 -6.04
C ASN A 308 25.95 -8.05 -6.09
N LEU A 309 24.88 -7.88 -6.87
CA LEU A 309 24.12 -6.61 -6.88
C LEU A 309 23.12 -6.57 -5.72
N LEU A 310 22.76 -7.74 -5.18
CA LEU A 310 21.94 -7.91 -3.99
C LEU A 310 22.78 -8.21 -2.73
N LEU A 311 23.99 -8.73 -2.93
CA LEU A 311 24.98 -9.01 -1.89
C LEU A 311 26.15 -8.04 -2.13
N GLU A 312 26.27 -6.95 -1.36
CA GLU A 312 27.38 -5.98 -1.55
C GLU A 312 28.73 -6.70 -1.76
N GLU A 313 29.44 -6.34 -2.83
CA GLU A 313 30.73 -6.95 -3.17
C GLU A 313 31.68 -6.86 -1.96
N GLY A 314 32.00 -8.02 -1.38
CA GLY A 314 32.98 -8.15 -0.28
C GLY A 314 32.42 -8.06 1.14
N ALA A 315 31.16 -7.69 1.35
CA ALA A 315 30.50 -7.71 2.65
C ALA A 315 29.22 -8.53 2.53
N GLY A 316 29.19 -9.73 3.11
CA GLY A 316 28.07 -10.66 3.00
C GLY A 316 26.71 -9.98 3.13
N ALA A 317 25.70 -10.50 2.42
CA ALA A 317 24.32 -10.01 2.34
C ALA A 317 23.97 -9.00 3.45
N THR A 318 23.94 -7.70 3.14
CA THR A 318 23.51 -6.76 4.17
C THR A 318 22.07 -7.13 4.57
N PRO A 319 21.74 -7.19 5.87
CA PRO A 319 20.43 -7.60 6.35
C PRO A 319 19.27 -6.83 5.67
N LEU A 320 19.57 -5.60 5.23
CA LEU A 320 18.68 -4.70 4.51
C LEU A 320 18.27 -5.22 3.12
N THR A 321 19.18 -5.77 2.32
CA THR A 321 18.84 -6.26 0.97
C THR A 321 18.02 -7.53 1.01
N VAL A 322 18.34 -8.44 1.93
CA VAL A 322 17.55 -9.65 2.18
C VAL A 322 16.15 -9.29 2.69
N PHE A 323 16.06 -8.32 3.59
CA PHE A 323 14.80 -7.79 4.08
C PHE A 323 13.94 -7.20 2.96
N TYR A 324 14.52 -6.47 2.00
CA TYR A 324 13.78 -5.95 0.84
C TYR A 324 13.20 -7.04 -0.05
N ILE A 325 13.96 -8.11 -0.30
CA ILE A 325 13.51 -9.22 -1.16
C ILE A 325 12.36 -9.99 -0.50
N ALA A 326 12.45 -10.24 0.81
CA ALA A 326 11.38 -10.85 1.59
C ALA A 326 10.14 -9.95 1.60
N LEU A 327 10.31 -8.64 1.83
CA LEU A 327 9.24 -7.65 1.83
C LEU A 327 8.53 -7.57 0.48
N VAL A 328 9.26 -7.55 -0.64
CA VAL A 328 8.69 -7.50 -1.99
C VAL A 328 7.90 -8.76 -2.29
N SER A 329 8.44 -9.95 -1.97
CA SER A 329 7.77 -11.23 -2.21
C SER A 329 6.47 -11.35 -1.40
N VAL A 330 6.51 -10.90 -0.15
CA VAL A 330 5.35 -10.81 0.74
C VAL A 330 4.33 -9.77 0.27
N ALA A 331 4.79 -8.59 -0.16
CA ALA A 331 3.92 -7.54 -0.66
C ALA A 331 3.18 -8.02 -1.91
N CYS A 332 3.84 -8.75 -2.82
CA CYS A 332 3.18 -9.36 -3.97
C CYS A 332 2.06 -10.34 -3.55
N ALA A 333 2.31 -11.20 -2.55
CA ALA A 333 1.30 -12.10 -2.02
C ALA A 333 0.14 -11.35 -1.34
N ALA A 334 0.43 -10.32 -0.54
CA ALA A 334 -0.57 -9.53 0.16
C ALA A 334 -1.39 -8.61 -0.77
N ILE A 335 -0.79 -8.06 -1.82
CA ILE A 335 -1.47 -7.25 -2.83
C ILE A 335 -2.52 -8.09 -3.57
N SER A 336 -2.18 -9.34 -3.93
CA SER A 336 -3.14 -10.27 -4.55
C SER A 336 -4.38 -10.53 -3.68
N VAL A 337 -4.24 -10.38 -2.36
CA VAL A 337 -5.28 -10.59 -1.35
C VAL A 337 -6.08 -9.30 -1.08
N LEU A 338 -5.41 -8.15 -1.05
CA LEU A 338 -6.00 -6.89 -0.62
C LEU A 338 -6.59 -6.06 -1.78
N GLU A 339 -6.14 -6.24 -3.02
CA GLU A 339 -6.61 -5.46 -4.19
C GLU A 339 -7.84 -6.03 -4.91
N ILE A 340 -8.25 -7.27 -4.64
CA ILE A 340 -9.46 -7.87 -5.25
C ILE A 340 -10.69 -6.97 -5.07
N ALA A 341 -10.71 -6.22 -3.96
CA ALA A 341 -11.74 -5.24 -3.63
C ALA A 341 -11.93 -4.16 -4.71
N GLY A 342 -10.83 -3.65 -5.28
CA GLY A 342 -10.88 -2.59 -6.28
C GLY A 342 -11.39 -3.07 -7.64
N THR A 343 -11.08 -4.32 -7.99
CA THR A 343 -11.41 -4.91 -9.29
C THR A 343 -12.83 -5.47 -9.36
N MET A 344 -13.41 -5.95 -8.26
CA MET A 344 -14.81 -6.41 -8.26
C MET A 344 -15.83 -5.28 -8.32
N GLN A 345 -15.41 -4.02 -8.18
CA GLN A 345 -16.28 -2.84 -8.13
C GLN A 345 -16.54 -2.18 -9.48
N ILE A 346 -16.35 -2.93 -10.57
CA ILE A 346 -16.80 -2.52 -11.89
C ILE A 346 -18.33 -2.27 -11.86
N SER A 347 -18.80 -1.39 -12.76
CA SER A 347 -20.11 -0.71 -12.69
C SER A 347 -21.26 -1.60 -12.21
N GLN A 348 -22.13 -1.07 -11.35
CA GLN A 348 -23.32 -1.79 -10.87
C GLN A 348 -24.19 -2.35 -12.04
N GLY A 349 -24.08 -1.75 -13.23
CA GLY A 349 -24.69 -2.27 -14.46
C GLY A 349 -24.06 -3.59 -14.93
N GLU A 350 -22.72 -3.67 -15.01
CA GLU A 350 -22.00 -4.90 -15.38
C GLU A 350 -22.19 -6.01 -14.33
N GLN A 351 -22.19 -5.66 -13.05
CA GLN A 351 -22.53 -6.59 -11.96
C GLN A 351 -23.94 -7.18 -12.10
N ARG A 352 -24.93 -6.36 -12.51
CA ARG A 352 -26.31 -6.82 -12.77
C ARG A 352 -26.39 -7.72 -14.00
N LEU A 353 -25.65 -7.40 -15.07
CA LEU A 353 -25.59 -8.23 -16.27
C LEU A 353 -24.94 -9.59 -15.99
N MET A 354 -23.94 -9.65 -15.12
CA MET A 354 -23.31 -10.93 -14.72
C MET A 354 -24.26 -11.84 -13.92
N LEU A 355 -25.26 -11.29 -13.24
CA LEU A 355 -26.30 -12.09 -12.56
C LEU A 355 -27.31 -12.71 -13.54
N LEU A 356 -27.34 -12.25 -14.79
CA LEU A 356 -28.14 -12.86 -15.86
C LEU A 356 -27.44 -14.09 -16.48
N LEU A 357 -26.19 -14.38 -16.09
CA LEU A 357 -25.49 -15.55 -16.60
C LEU A 357 -26.19 -16.84 -16.10
N PRO A 358 -26.54 -17.77 -17.01
CA PRO A 358 -27.17 -19.02 -16.63
C PRO A 358 -26.26 -19.82 -15.70
N GLY A 359 -26.80 -20.24 -14.55
CA GLY A 359 -26.08 -20.99 -13.52
C GLY A 359 -25.26 -20.15 -12.55
N MET A 360 -25.32 -18.81 -12.61
CA MET A 360 -24.65 -17.95 -11.63
C MET A 360 -25.27 -18.14 -10.24
N PRO A 361 -24.49 -18.47 -9.19
CA PRO A 361 -25.02 -18.56 -7.84
C PRO A 361 -25.53 -17.20 -7.37
N GLN A 362 -26.57 -17.21 -6.52
CA GLN A 362 -27.20 -16.00 -5.98
C GLN A 362 -27.16 -15.98 -4.44
N GLY A 363 -27.45 -14.81 -3.85
CA GLY A 363 -27.56 -14.66 -2.40
C GLY A 363 -26.28 -15.03 -1.65
N ASN A 364 -26.47 -15.68 -0.49
CA ASN A 364 -25.37 -16.13 0.37
C ASN A 364 -24.50 -17.21 -0.27
N LEU A 365 -25.03 -17.98 -1.23
CA LEU A 365 -24.26 -18.98 -1.96
C LEU A 365 -23.15 -18.32 -2.79
N LEU A 366 -23.48 -17.21 -3.47
CA LEU A 366 -22.49 -16.42 -4.21
C LEU A 366 -21.39 -15.89 -3.28
N SER A 367 -21.77 -15.28 -2.15
CA SER A 367 -20.81 -14.74 -1.17
C SER A 367 -19.89 -15.84 -0.63
N ARG A 368 -20.43 -17.04 -0.34
CA ARG A 368 -19.63 -18.20 0.09
C ARG A 368 -18.68 -18.68 -1.00
N MET A 369 -19.16 -18.83 -2.24
CA MET A 369 -18.33 -19.31 -3.33
C MET A 369 -17.19 -18.34 -3.66
N LEU A 370 -17.46 -17.03 -3.66
CA LEU A 370 -16.44 -15.99 -3.80
C LEU A 370 -15.42 -16.05 -2.66
N ALA A 371 -15.88 -16.14 -1.41
CA ALA A 371 -15.00 -16.24 -0.25
C ALA A 371 -14.09 -17.48 -0.31
N VAL A 372 -14.64 -18.66 -0.58
CA VAL A 372 -13.84 -19.91 -0.74
C VAL A 372 -12.80 -19.74 -1.84
N ARG A 373 -13.21 -19.17 -2.97
CA ARG A 373 -12.33 -19.02 -4.12
C ARG A 373 -11.19 -18.06 -3.82
N HIS A 374 -11.43 -16.89 -3.26
CA HIS A 374 -10.36 -15.98 -2.85
C HIS A 374 -9.46 -16.55 -1.76
N LEU A 375 -10.02 -17.30 -0.80
CA LEU A 375 -9.20 -18.00 0.19
C LEU A 375 -8.28 -19.03 -0.48
N ARG A 376 -8.78 -19.82 -1.42
CA ARG A 376 -7.95 -20.77 -2.18
C ARG A 376 -6.86 -20.05 -2.96
N MET A 377 -7.17 -18.91 -3.58
CA MET A 377 -6.16 -18.10 -4.26
C MET A 377 -5.09 -17.60 -3.29
N ALA A 378 -5.50 -17.04 -2.16
CA ALA A 378 -4.60 -16.51 -1.14
C ALA A 378 -3.72 -17.60 -0.52
N PHE A 379 -4.31 -18.75 -0.18
CA PHE A 379 -3.60 -19.91 0.35
C PHE A 379 -2.77 -20.64 -0.69
N ALA A 380 -2.98 -20.43 -1.99
CA ALA A 380 -2.09 -20.91 -3.04
C ALA A 380 -0.93 -19.93 -3.26
N ALA A 381 -1.21 -18.63 -3.33
CA ALA A 381 -0.20 -17.60 -3.54
C ALA A 381 0.81 -17.49 -2.37
N TRP A 382 0.32 -17.58 -1.13
CA TRP A 382 1.16 -17.50 0.08
C TRP A 382 2.28 -18.53 0.16
N PRO A 383 2.04 -19.85 0.02
CA PRO A 383 3.10 -20.84 0.09
C PRO A 383 4.05 -20.73 -1.10
N PHE A 384 3.58 -20.34 -2.29
CA PHE A 384 4.49 -20.06 -3.42
C PHE A 384 5.43 -18.90 -3.12
N ALA A 385 4.90 -17.77 -2.62
CA ALA A 385 5.72 -16.62 -2.26
C ALA A 385 6.67 -16.93 -1.09
N THR A 386 6.22 -17.72 -0.12
CA THR A 386 7.01 -18.14 1.05
C THR A 386 8.12 -19.11 0.66
N ALA A 387 7.81 -20.15 -0.12
CA ALA A 387 8.79 -21.07 -0.66
C ALA A 387 9.83 -20.32 -1.49
N TRP A 388 9.38 -19.39 -2.33
CA TRP A 388 10.28 -18.57 -3.13
C TRP A 388 11.22 -17.72 -2.28
N ALA A 389 10.69 -17.04 -1.27
CA ALA A 389 11.50 -16.26 -0.35
C ALA A 389 12.55 -17.16 0.33
N LEU A 390 12.16 -18.34 0.83
CA LEU A 390 13.05 -19.23 1.59
C LEU A 390 14.04 -20.03 0.74
N VAL A 391 13.84 -20.18 -0.56
CA VAL A 391 14.76 -20.90 -1.47
C VAL A 391 16.04 -20.11 -1.74
N LEU A 392 16.04 -18.80 -1.50
CA LEU A 392 17.22 -17.97 -1.71
C LEU A 392 18.31 -18.31 -0.67
N PRO A 393 19.59 -18.38 -1.09
CA PRO A 393 20.67 -18.76 -0.20
C PRO A 393 20.92 -17.62 0.79
N TYR A 394 20.43 -17.81 2.01
CA TYR A 394 20.64 -16.90 3.12
C TYR A 394 21.72 -17.44 4.06
N PRO A 395 22.51 -16.56 4.71
CA PRO A 395 23.24 -16.93 5.92
C PRO A 395 22.27 -17.53 6.94
N ASP A 396 22.67 -18.57 7.68
CA ASP A 396 21.78 -19.43 8.49
C ASP A 396 20.78 -18.66 9.37
N ASN A 397 21.27 -17.59 10.02
CA ASN A 397 20.45 -16.78 10.94
C ASN A 397 19.40 -15.93 10.21
N ILE A 398 19.59 -15.65 8.92
CA ILE A 398 18.74 -14.77 8.13
C ILE A 398 17.51 -15.50 7.58
N ALA A 399 17.64 -16.78 7.25
CA ALA A 399 16.50 -17.61 6.82
C ALA A 399 15.37 -17.61 7.86
N GLN A 400 15.72 -17.61 9.15
CA GLN A 400 14.76 -17.54 10.25
C GLN A 400 14.00 -16.19 10.28
N TYR A 401 14.68 -15.07 10.03
CA TYR A 401 14.04 -13.75 9.93
C TYR A 401 13.10 -13.64 8.73
N VAL A 402 13.50 -14.21 7.59
CA VAL A 402 12.63 -14.28 6.40
C VAL A 402 11.41 -15.16 6.67
N ALA A 403 11.59 -16.31 7.32
CA ALA A 403 10.50 -17.18 7.71
C ALA A 403 9.52 -16.48 8.66
N ALA A 404 10.01 -15.78 9.70
CA ALA A 404 9.18 -14.99 10.60
C ALA A 404 8.38 -13.92 9.84
N PHE A 405 8.99 -13.25 8.87
CA PHE A 405 8.33 -12.28 8.00
C PHE A 405 7.18 -12.92 7.20
N CYS A 406 7.42 -14.08 6.58
CA CYS A 406 6.40 -14.84 5.87
C CYS A 406 5.25 -15.27 6.79
N TRP A 407 5.54 -15.78 7.98
CA TRP A 407 4.51 -16.16 8.96
C TRP A 407 3.67 -14.96 9.41
N GLY A 408 4.27 -13.78 9.61
CA GLY A 408 3.56 -12.57 9.98
C GLY A 408 2.52 -12.11 8.95
N THR A 409 2.59 -12.56 7.70
CA THR A 409 1.56 -12.26 6.68
C THR A 409 0.34 -13.16 6.75
N LEU A 410 0.47 -14.37 7.31
CA LEU A 410 -0.58 -15.38 7.29
C LEU A 410 -1.90 -14.89 7.91
N PRO A 411 -1.90 -14.12 9.03
CA PRO A 411 -3.14 -13.56 9.61
C PRO A 411 -3.86 -12.56 8.71
N LEU A 412 -3.24 -12.09 7.62
CA LEU A 412 -3.86 -11.18 6.64
C LEU A 412 -4.75 -11.92 5.64
N ILE A 413 -4.51 -13.21 5.38
CA ILE A 413 -5.26 -14.00 4.39
C ILE A 413 -6.77 -13.93 4.62
N PRO A 414 -7.31 -14.11 5.84
CA PRO A 414 -8.76 -14.06 6.07
C PRO A 414 -9.42 -12.72 5.72
N PHE A 415 -8.66 -11.64 5.54
CA PHE A 415 -9.19 -10.32 5.14
C PHE A 415 -9.63 -10.27 3.66
N VAL A 416 -9.38 -11.30 2.85
CA VAL A 416 -10.05 -11.47 1.54
C VAL A 416 -11.56 -11.64 1.69
N ILE A 417 -12.03 -12.08 2.86
CA ILE A 417 -13.45 -12.25 3.16
C ILE A 417 -14.02 -10.89 3.56
N GLN A 418 -14.66 -10.24 2.59
CA GLN A 418 -15.26 -8.92 2.75
C GLN A 418 -16.76 -8.97 2.49
N ASP A 419 -17.48 -8.06 3.13
CA ASP A 419 -18.87 -7.81 2.81
C ASP A 419 -18.93 -6.95 1.53
N TRP A 420 -18.96 -7.63 0.39
CA TRP A 420 -18.93 -7.05 -0.95
C TRP A 420 -20.05 -6.04 -1.20
N ALA A 421 -21.18 -6.15 -0.50
CA ALA A 421 -22.30 -5.22 -0.62
C ALA A 421 -22.02 -3.84 -0.02
N THR A 422 -21.08 -3.75 0.94
CA THR A 422 -20.73 -2.51 1.66
C THR A 422 -19.34 -1.99 1.31
N VAL A 423 -18.58 -2.72 0.48
CA VAL A 423 -17.30 -2.22 -0.03
C VAL A 423 -17.58 -0.95 -0.84
N ARG A 424 -17.06 0.18 -0.35
CA ARG A 424 -16.95 1.48 -1.08
C ARG A 424 -15.87 1.41 -2.18
N PRO A 425 -15.93 2.22 -3.26
CA PRO A 425 -14.93 2.25 -4.33
C PRO A 425 -13.48 2.24 -3.80
N PRO A 426 -12.49 1.71 -4.56
CA PRO A 426 -11.10 1.74 -4.13
C PRO A 426 -10.71 3.18 -3.83
N SER A 427 -10.25 3.39 -2.60
CA SER A 427 -9.82 4.69 -2.12
C SER A 427 -8.35 4.57 -1.75
N ALA A 428 -7.59 5.63 -2.00
CA ALA A 428 -6.18 5.66 -1.60
C ALA A 428 -6.01 5.41 -0.08
N ASP A 429 -6.97 5.80 0.76
CA ASP A 429 -6.92 5.52 2.20
C ASP A 429 -7.00 4.02 2.48
N ARG A 430 -7.84 3.29 1.72
CA ARG A 430 -7.95 1.83 1.83
C ARG A 430 -6.70 1.14 1.34
N ALA A 431 -6.10 1.62 0.24
CA ALA A 431 -4.85 1.09 -0.28
C ALA A 431 -3.70 1.30 0.73
N ILE A 432 -3.58 2.50 1.29
CA ILE A 432 -2.59 2.83 2.32
C ILE A 432 -2.78 1.97 3.55
N LEU A 433 -4.00 1.90 4.08
CA LEU A 433 -4.28 1.11 5.27
C LEU A 433 -3.92 -0.37 5.02
N SER A 434 -4.33 -0.93 3.89
CA SER A 434 -3.97 -2.30 3.48
C SER A 434 -2.46 -2.52 3.38
N LEU A 435 -1.74 -1.56 2.80
CA LEU A 435 -0.27 -1.58 2.74
C LEU A 435 0.34 -1.54 4.14
N VAL A 436 -0.17 -0.70 5.03
CA VAL A 436 0.32 -0.59 6.40
C VAL A 436 0.10 -1.89 7.16
N PHE A 437 -1.05 -2.54 7.03
CA PHE A 437 -1.27 -3.89 7.58
C PHE A 437 -0.29 -4.92 7.02
N ALA A 438 -0.08 -4.89 5.70
CA ALA A 438 0.86 -5.77 5.02
C ALA A 438 2.31 -5.57 5.46
N MET A 439 2.67 -4.38 5.97
CA MET A 439 4.00 -4.10 6.51
C MET A 439 4.10 -4.39 8.01
N LEU A 440 3.13 -3.95 8.81
CA LEU A 440 3.21 -4.02 10.27
C LEU A 440 3.16 -5.46 10.79
N MET A 441 2.36 -6.35 10.20
CA MET A 441 2.20 -7.72 10.70
C MET A 441 3.45 -8.59 10.47
N PRO A 442 4.13 -8.52 9.31
CA PRO A 442 5.43 -9.16 9.13
C PRO A 442 6.55 -8.57 9.99
N ILE A 443 6.57 -7.23 10.16
CA ILE A 443 7.55 -6.55 11.02
C ILE A 443 7.38 -6.96 12.48
N SER A 444 6.15 -7.15 12.98
CA SER A 444 5.93 -7.60 14.35
C SER A 444 6.38 -9.04 14.57
N ALA A 445 6.20 -9.93 13.60
CA ALA A 445 6.72 -11.30 13.66
C ALA A 445 8.26 -11.33 13.63
N TRP A 446 8.88 -10.51 12.78
CA TRP A 446 10.33 -10.32 12.77
C TRP A 446 10.84 -9.78 14.12
N ALA A 447 10.17 -8.78 14.66
CA ALA A 447 10.48 -8.18 15.95
C ALA A 447 10.37 -9.18 17.10
N ALA A 448 9.34 -10.02 17.11
CA ALA A 448 9.20 -11.10 18.08
C ALA A 448 10.37 -12.10 18.02
N LEU A 449 10.77 -12.51 16.81
CA LEU A 449 11.93 -13.40 16.67
C LEU A 449 13.21 -12.73 17.16
N ARG A 450 13.45 -11.48 16.75
CA ARG A 450 14.70 -10.75 17.01
C ARG A 450 14.85 -10.32 18.47
N TRP A 451 13.76 -9.84 19.08
CA TRP A 451 13.80 -9.17 20.37
C TRP A 451 13.22 -9.98 21.51
N LEU A 452 12.18 -10.77 21.27
CA LEU A 452 11.62 -11.68 22.28
C LEU A 452 12.27 -13.07 22.23
N HIS A 453 13.18 -13.31 21.28
CA HIS A 453 13.81 -14.61 21.04
C HIS A 453 12.79 -15.75 20.90
N LEU A 454 11.59 -15.45 20.36
CA LEU A 454 10.59 -16.49 20.17
C LEU A 454 11.06 -17.45 19.07
N PRO A 455 11.04 -18.78 19.32
CA PRO A 455 11.38 -19.74 18.28
C PRO A 455 10.44 -19.60 17.08
N VAL A 456 10.97 -19.80 15.87
CA VAL A 456 10.22 -19.62 14.60
C VAL A 456 8.99 -20.53 14.58
N GLU A 457 9.07 -21.70 15.20
CA GLU A 457 8.00 -22.68 15.36
C GLU A 457 6.84 -22.11 16.18
N LEU A 458 7.13 -21.39 17.27
CA LEU A 458 6.11 -20.74 18.09
C LEU A 458 5.46 -19.58 17.33
N LEU A 459 6.24 -18.81 16.57
CA LEU A 459 5.71 -17.77 15.69
C LEU A 459 4.79 -18.35 14.61
N ALA A 460 5.16 -19.48 14.01
CA ALA A 460 4.31 -20.19 13.07
C ALA A 460 3.00 -20.64 13.74
N ALA A 461 3.06 -21.22 14.94
CA ALA A 461 1.89 -21.64 15.70
C ALA A 461 0.96 -20.45 16.03
N ILE A 462 1.51 -19.31 16.45
CA ILE A 462 0.75 -18.08 16.72
C ILE A 462 0.12 -17.55 15.42
N ALA A 463 0.87 -17.48 14.32
CA ALA A 463 0.37 -17.01 13.04
C ALA A 463 -0.76 -17.88 12.49
N VAL A 464 -0.61 -19.20 12.56
CA VAL A 464 -1.65 -20.17 12.17
C VAL A 464 -2.88 -20.02 13.07
N GLY A 465 -2.70 -19.96 14.38
CA GLY A 465 -3.79 -19.76 15.34
C GLY A 465 -4.55 -18.46 15.09
N ALA A 466 -3.84 -17.35 14.87
CA ALA A 466 -4.43 -16.06 14.54
C ALA A 466 -5.17 -16.10 13.20
N CYS A 467 -4.59 -16.72 12.16
CA CYS A 467 -5.25 -16.90 10.86
C CYS A 467 -6.55 -17.69 11.00
N LEU A 468 -6.54 -18.82 11.69
CA LEU A 468 -7.73 -19.65 11.92
C LEU A 468 -8.79 -18.93 12.76
N LEU A 469 -8.39 -18.17 13.78
CA LEU A 469 -9.30 -17.40 14.61
C LEU A 469 -9.99 -16.29 13.78
N VAL A 470 -9.23 -15.49 13.05
CA VAL A 470 -9.78 -14.43 12.19
C VAL A 470 -10.66 -15.04 11.10
N LEU A 471 -10.23 -16.16 10.50
CA LEU A 471 -11.02 -16.92 9.53
C LEU A 471 -12.34 -17.37 10.13
N ARG A 472 -12.34 -17.96 11.32
CA ARG A 472 -13.56 -18.41 12.01
C ARG A 472 -14.54 -17.25 12.27
N ILE A 473 -14.03 -16.12 12.76
CA ILE A 473 -14.83 -14.91 13.03
C ILE A 473 -15.42 -14.35 11.73
N ARG A 474 -14.62 -14.26 10.66
CA ARG A 474 -15.07 -13.74 9.36
C ARG A 474 -16.06 -14.69 8.70
N TRP A 475 -15.82 -16.00 8.79
CA TRP A 475 -16.66 -17.03 8.21
C TRP A 475 -18.03 -17.11 8.89
N SER A 476 -18.09 -16.98 10.23
CA SER A 476 -19.38 -16.93 10.93
C SER A 476 -20.19 -15.69 10.59
N ARG A 477 -19.52 -14.55 10.35
CA ARG A 477 -20.17 -13.30 9.91
C ARG A 477 -20.60 -13.32 8.44
N LEU A 478 -20.00 -14.17 7.61
CA LEU A 478 -20.33 -14.28 6.18
C LEU A 478 -21.81 -14.58 5.91
N ALA A 479 -22.47 -15.32 6.82
CA ALA A 479 -23.90 -15.61 6.72
C ALA A 479 -24.80 -14.37 6.91
N HIS A 480 -24.26 -13.33 7.55
CA HIS A 480 -24.95 -12.07 7.85
C HIS A 480 -24.57 -10.94 6.89
N PHE A 481 -23.66 -11.19 5.94
CA PHE A 481 -23.28 -10.18 4.95
C PHE A 481 -24.42 -9.97 3.96
N ALA A 482 -24.57 -8.72 3.51
CA ALA A 482 -25.52 -8.45 2.45
C ALA A 482 -25.03 -9.09 1.14
N GLN A 483 -25.98 -9.36 0.24
CA GLN A 483 -25.68 -10.06 -1.01
C GLN A 483 -24.63 -9.29 -1.83
N ALA A 484 -23.55 -10.00 -2.19
CA ALA A 484 -22.34 -9.41 -2.77
C ALA A 484 -22.56 -8.59 -4.04
N LEU A 485 -23.59 -8.93 -4.82
CA LEU A 485 -23.98 -8.22 -6.03
C LEU A 485 -25.47 -7.86 -5.93
N PRO A 486 -25.86 -6.58 -6.13
CA PRO A 486 -27.26 -6.16 -6.03
C PRO A 486 -28.04 -6.59 -7.28
N ALA A 487 -28.53 -7.84 -7.33
CA ALA A 487 -29.77 -8.12 -8.03
C ALA A 487 -30.93 -7.76 -7.10
N GLY A 488 -31.94 -7.04 -7.62
CA GLY A 488 -33.23 -6.96 -6.95
C GLY A 488 -33.35 -6.01 -5.75
N ARG A 489 -32.64 -4.87 -5.70
CA ARG A 489 -33.10 -3.72 -4.86
C ARG A 489 -34.32 -2.99 -5.47
N LEU A 490 -35.14 -3.74 -6.20
CA LEU A 490 -36.48 -3.40 -6.65
C LEU A 490 -37.32 -4.66 -6.40
N ALA A 491 -37.66 -4.88 -5.14
CA ALA A 491 -38.84 -5.61 -4.71
C ALA A 491 -39.44 -4.79 -3.56
#